data_AF-A0A9J6Q7Z6-F1
#
_entry.id   AF-A0A9J6Q7Z6-F1
#
_cell.length_a   1.000
_cell.length_b   1.000
_cell.length_c   1.000
_cell.angle_alpha   90.00
_cell.angle_beta   90.00
_cell.angle_gamma   90.00
#
_symmetry.space_group_name_H-M   'P 1'
#
loop_
_entity.id
_entity.type
_entity.pdbx_description
1 polymer ?
#
loop_
_entity_poly.entity_id
_entity_poly.type
_entity_poly.pdbx_seq_one_letter_code
_entity_poly.pdbx_strand_id
1 'polypeptide(L)'
;QDFIVDNNGYRLQGYAVGPNGQLQNGVVTDLKVERANQAPQATSSIQQSYNLNSTLKPPTVTPFDPSDAATYNSSSSLGIYDSQGNSHTMSQFFIKNEPDPNATPPIPENSWTMKVLIDGVNPLDPSNKTPMSFNVTFDASGQMT
;
A
#
# COMPACT_ATOMS: atom_id res chain seq x y z
N GLN A 1 -7.46 -28.83 26.72
CA GLN A 1 -8.67 -28.69 25.89
C GLN A 1 -8.20 -28.25 24.50
N ASP A 2 -8.99 -28.53 23.46
CA ASP A 2 -8.68 -28.29 22.03
C ASP A 2 -7.68 -29.25 21.35
N PHE A 3 -7.40 -30.41 21.94
CA PHE A 3 -6.68 -31.48 21.23
C PHE A 3 -7.61 -32.21 20.27
N ILE A 4 -7.06 -32.63 19.13
CA ILE A 4 -7.76 -33.54 18.22
C ILE A 4 -7.66 -34.94 18.82
N VAL A 5 -8.81 -35.57 19.09
CA VAL A 5 -8.89 -36.89 19.74
C VAL A 5 -9.73 -37.87 18.92
N ASP A 6 -9.39 -39.15 19.01
CA ASP A 6 -10.22 -40.24 18.47
C ASP A 6 -11.32 -40.68 19.45
N ASN A 7 -12.12 -41.67 19.04
CA ASN A 7 -13.22 -42.20 19.84
C ASN A 7 -12.75 -42.95 21.11
N ASN A 8 -11.47 -43.28 21.21
CA ASN A 8 -10.85 -43.94 22.35
C ASN A 8 -10.10 -42.96 23.27
N GLY A 9 -10.09 -41.67 22.94
CA GLY A 9 -9.43 -40.62 23.71
C GLY A 9 -7.94 -40.46 23.42
N TYR A 10 -7.40 -41.14 22.41
CA TYR A 10 -6.02 -40.92 21.96
C TYR A 10 -5.93 -39.61 21.20
N ARG A 11 -4.82 -38.89 21.39
CA ARG A 11 -4.57 -37.60 20.75
C ARG A 11 -3.89 -37.82 19.40
N LEU A 12 -4.35 -37.06 18.40
CA LEU A 12 -3.71 -37.04 17.10
C LEU A 12 -2.33 -36.41 17.24
N GLN A 13 -1.33 -37.10 16.72
CA GLN A 13 0.05 -36.64 16.72
C GLN A 13 0.47 -36.16 15.32
N GLY A 14 1.29 -35.12 15.27
CA GLY A 14 1.82 -34.59 14.03
C GLY A 14 2.91 -33.56 14.27
N TYR A 15 3.35 -32.91 13.19
CA TYR A 15 4.31 -31.83 13.27
C TYR A 15 3.60 -30.53 13.62
N ALA A 16 4.05 -29.89 14.70
CA ALA A 16 3.55 -28.57 15.06
C ALA A 16 4.06 -27.49 14.08
N VAL A 17 3.31 -26.40 13.98
CA VAL A 17 3.78 -25.16 13.36
C VAL A 17 4.35 -24.23 14.44
N GLY A 18 5.51 -23.65 14.17
CA GLY A 18 6.11 -22.64 15.04
C GLY A 18 5.38 -21.29 14.94
N PRO A 19 5.82 -20.28 15.72
CA PRO A 19 5.15 -18.97 15.83
C PRO A 19 4.94 -18.22 14.51
N ASN A 20 5.70 -18.55 13.47
CA ASN A 20 5.64 -17.92 12.14
C ASN A 20 5.04 -18.86 11.06
N GLY A 21 4.25 -19.86 11.46
CA GLY A 21 3.63 -20.82 10.54
C GLY A 21 4.60 -21.85 9.94
N GLN A 22 5.84 -21.89 10.40
CA GLN A 22 6.86 -22.83 9.90
C GLN A 22 6.69 -24.22 10.49
N LEU A 23 6.70 -25.24 9.64
CA LEU A 23 6.56 -26.64 10.03
C LEU A 23 7.80 -27.08 10.84
N GLN A 24 7.61 -27.53 12.07
CA GLN A 24 8.67 -28.08 12.92
C GLN A 24 8.88 -29.56 12.57
N ASN A 25 9.62 -29.80 11.50
CA ASN A 25 9.90 -31.15 11.05
C ASN A 25 10.88 -31.84 12.02
N GLY A 26 10.56 -33.05 12.48
CA GLY A 26 11.44 -33.87 13.33
C GLY A 26 11.03 -33.99 14.81
N VAL A 27 10.05 -33.22 15.29
CA VAL A 27 9.45 -33.42 16.62
C VAL A 27 7.95 -33.59 16.46
N VAL A 28 7.47 -34.81 16.73
CA VAL A 28 6.04 -35.14 16.72
C VAL A 28 5.44 -34.76 18.07
N THR A 29 4.33 -34.03 18.06
CA THR A 29 3.62 -33.60 19.27
C THR A 29 2.11 -33.75 19.11
N ASP A 30 1.37 -33.66 20.21
CA ASP A 30 -0.09 -33.69 20.21
C ASP A 30 -0.63 -32.45 19.48
N LEU A 31 -1.38 -32.66 18.41
CA LEU A 31 -1.99 -31.58 17.65
C LEU A 31 -3.14 -30.96 18.45
N LYS A 32 -3.05 -29.64 18.58
CA LYS A 32 -4.07 -28.81 19.20
C LYS A 32 -4.59 -27.78 18.19
N VAL A 33 -5.88 -27.51 18.24
CA VAL A 33 -6.50 -26.40 17.53
C VAL A 33 -6.34 -25.17 18.43
N GLU A 34 -5.40 -24.28 18.09
CA GLU A 34 -5.24 -23.03 18.82
C GLU A 34 -6.40 -22.08 18.48
N ARG A 35 -7.25 -21.79 19.46
CA ARG A 35 -8.33 -20.77 19.36
C ARG A 35 -7.87 -19.37 19.78
N ALA A 36 -6.56 -19.16 19.91
CA ALA A 36 -6.01 -17.85 20.22
C ALA A 36 -6.35 -16.89 19.09
N ASN A 37 -6.78 -15.67 19.44
CA ASN A 37 -6.98 -14.61 18.46
C ASN A 37 -5.66 -14.37 17.71
N GLN A 38 -5.72 -14.37 16.38
CA GLN A 38 -4.59 -13.96 15.55
C GLN A 38 -4.37 -12.46 15.76
N ALA A 39 -3.12 -12.08 16.07
CA ALA A 39 -2.76 -10.68 16.19
C ALA A 39 -2.87 -10.00 14.81
N PRO A 40 -3.33 -8.74 14.75
CA PRO A 40 -3.36 -7.97 13.51
C PRO A 40 -1.96 -7.85 12.89
N GLN A 41 -1.92 -7.78 11.56
CA GLN A 41 -0.69 -7.64 10.77
C GLN A 41 -0.78 -6.35 9.96
N ALA A 42 0.14 -5.41 10.24
CA ALA A 42 0.21 -4.15 9.52
C ALA A 42 0.57 -4.37 8.05
N THR A 43 0.01 -3.55 7.15
CA THR A 43 0.39 -3.56 5.75
C THR A 43 1.87 -3.17 5.58
N SER A 44 2.69 -4.06 5.05
CA SER A 44 4.14 -3.85 4.89
C SER A 44 4.58 -3.50 3.46
N SER A 45 3.77 -3.86 2.46
CA SER A 45 4.07 -3.62 1.05
C SER A 45 2.78 -3.43 0.26
N ILE A 46 2.82 -2.54 -0.73
CA ILE A 46 1.75 -2.28 -1.67
C ILE A 46 2.37 -2.35 -3.06
N GLN A 47 1.79 -3.17 -3.94
CA GLN A 47 2.16 -3.23 -5.35
C GLN A 47 0.97 -2.75 -6.17
N GLN A 48 1.16 -1.65 -6.90
CA GLN A 48 0.12 -1.06 -7.75
C GLN A 48 0.68 -0.76 -9.13
N SER A 49 -0.12 -1.10 -10.14
CA SER A 49 0.16 -0.78 -11.54
C SER A 49 -0.77 0.35 -11.98
N TYR A 50 -0.22 1.36 -12.64
CA TYR A 50 -0.99 2.49 -13.16
C TYR A 50 -0.81 2.61 -14.66
N ASN A 51 -1.87 2.99 -15.35
CA ASN A 51 -1.83 3.45 -16.73
C ASN A 51 -2.26 4.93 -16.74
N LEU A 52 -1.32 5.83 -17.06
CA LEU A 52 -1.58 7.26 -17.08
C LEU A 52 -1.67 7.71 -18.55
N ASN A 53 -2.77 8.40 -18.89
CA ASN A 53 -3.01 8.82 -20.26
C ASN A 53 -2.14 10.04 -20.61
N SER A 54 -1.18 9.85 -21.52
CA SER A 54 -0.23 10.88 -21.95
C SER A 54 -0.89 12.09 -22.65
N THR A 55 -2.10 11.93 -23.18
CA THR A 55 -2.82 13.01 -23.89
C THR A 55 -3.50 14.01 -22.96
N LEU A 56 -3.55 13.73 -21.65
CA LEU A 56 -4.07 14.68 -20.66
C LEU A 56 -3.19 15.92 -20.59
N LYS A 57 -3.79 17.04 -20.19
CA LYS A 57 -3.09 18.30 -19.94
C LYS A 57 -2.87 18.50 -18.44
N PRO A 58 -1.83 19.23 -18.04
CA PRO A 58 -1.66 19.67 -16.66
C PRO A 58 -2.90 20.41 -16.15
N PRO A 59 -3.28 20.25 -14.86
CA PRO A 59 -4.36 21.01 -14.26
C PRO A 59 -4.05 22.51 -14.29
N THR A 60 -5.07 23.32 -14.59
CA THR A 60 -4.94 24.78 -14.63
C THR A 60 -5.17 25.44 -13.27
N VAL A 61 -5.84 24.74 -12.35
CA VAL A 61 -6.07 25.20 -10.98
C VAL A 61 -4.89 24.76 -10.11
N THR A 62 -4.23 25.74 -9.51
CA THR A 62 -3.10 25.55 -8.59
C THR A 62 -3.23 26.50 -7.40
N PRO A 63 -2.73 26.14 -6.20
CA PRO A 63 -1.97 24.93 -5.85
C PRO A 63 -2.85 23.67 -5.76
N PHE A 64 -2.22 22.51 -5.59
CA PHE A 64 -2.91 21.24 -5.34
C PHE A 64 -3.80 21.30 -4.08
N ASP A 65 -5.04 20.81 -4.20
CA ASP A 65 -5.97 20.61 -3.10
C ASP A 65 -6.66 19.24 -3.25
N PRO A 66 -6.49 18.30 -2.30
CA PRO A 66 -7.12 16.97 -2.40
C PRO A 66 -8.65 17.00 -2.37
N SER A 67 -9.26 18.12 -1.96
CA SER A 67 -10.72 18.31 -1.96
C SER A 67 -11.26 18.93 -3.24
N ASP A 68 -10.39 19.43 -4.13
CA ASP A 68 -10.76 20.02 -5.41
C ASP A 68 -10.24 19.17 -6.59
N ALA A 69 -11.18 18.49 -7.25
CA ALA A 69 -10.92 17.66 -8.42
C ALA A 69 -10.36 18.44 -9.63
N ALA A 70 -10.44 19.78 -9.64
CA ALA A 70 -9.83 20.59 -10.68
C ALA A 70 -8.30 20.73 -10.53
N THR A 71 -7.73 20.29 -9.40
CA THR A 71 -6.29 20.44 -9.10
C THR A 71 -5.44 19.20 -9.44
N TYR A 72 -6.06 18.12 -9.91
CA TYR A 72 -5.38 16.87 -10.29
C TYR A 72 -6.05 16.19 -11.50
N ASN A 73 -5.34 15.27 -12.15
CA ASN A 73 -5.85 14.57 -13.35
C ASN A 73 -6.58 13.27 -13.00
N SER A 74 -6.09 12.53 -12.02
CA SER A 74 -6.72 11.31 -11.55
C SER A 74 -6.38 11.05 -10.08
N SER A 75 -7.22 10.25 -9.43
CA SER A 75 -7.01 9.84 -8.04
C SER A 75 -7.42 8.39 -7.85
N SER A 76 -6.77 7.72 -6.90
CA SER A 76 -7.11 6.37 -6.47
C SER A 76 -6.96 6.25 -4.96
N SER A 77 -7.64 5.28 -4.35
CA SER A 77 -7.57 5.04 -2.91
C SER A 77 -7.52 3.55 -2.59
N LEU A 78 -6.77 3.20 -1.55
CA LEU A 78 -6.64 1.83 -1.05
C LEU A 78 -6.79 1.81 0.48
N GLY A 79 -7.45 0.78 1.01
CA GLY A 79 -7.46 0.51 2.45
C GLY A 79 -6.17 -0.19 2.88
N ILE A 80 -5.50 0.34 3.89
CA ILE A 80 -4.31 -0.24 4.53
C ILE A 80 -4.60 -0.46 6.02
N TYR A 81 -3.79 -1.30 6.69
CA TYR A 81 -3.98 -1.63 8.11
C TYR A 81 -2.77 -1.28 8.95
N ASP A 82 -3.01 -0.75 10.15
CA ASP A 82 -1.97 -0.54 11.16
C ASP A 82 -1.67 -1.81 11.99
N SER A 83 -0.70 -1.69 12.89
CA SER A 83 -0.31 -2.78 13.81
C SER A 83 -1.36 -3.16 14.85
N GLN A 84 -2.41 -2.36 15.02
CA GLN A 84 -3.54 -2.62 15.91
C GLN A 84 -4.75 -3.20 15.15
N GLY A 85 -4.66 -3.29 13.83
CA GLY A 85 -5.73 -3.79 12.95
C GLY A 85 -6.73 -2.72 12.52
N ASN A 86 -6.48 -1.44 12.81
CA ASN A 86 -7.33 -0.36 12.34
C ASN A 86 -7.11 -0.15 10.84
N SER A 87 -8.19 0.12 10.11
CA SER A 87 -8.13 0.45 8.69
C SER A 87 -7.89 1.94 8.50
N HIS A 88 -7.01 2.27 7.57
CA HIS A 88 -6.69 3.63 7.13
C HIS A 88 -6.87 3.73 5.62
N THR A 89 -7.20 4.92 5.12
CA THR A 89 -7.36 5.17 3.69
C THR A 89 -6.12 5.86 3.14
N MET A 90 -5.38 5.16 2.28
CA MET A 90 -4.32 5.76 1.48
C MET A 90 -4.92 6.37 0.22
N SER A 91 -4.83 7.69 0.07
CA SER A 91 -5.26 8.44 -1.11
C SER A 91 -4.06 8.84 -1.96
N GLN A 92 -4.18 8.64 -3.26
CA GLN A 92 -3.14 8.92 -4.24
C GLN A 92 -3.73 9.80 -5.34
N PHE A 93 -3.00 10.86 -5.70
CA PHE A 93 -3.40 11.84 -6.70
C PHE A 93 -2.31 11.97 -7.74
N PHE A 94 -2.66 11.90 -9.02
CA PHE A 94 -1.74 12.02 -10.13
C PHE A 94 -1.98 13.35 -10.84
N ILE A 95 -0.91 14.12 -11.00
CA ILE A 95 -0.90 15.45 -11.60
C ILE A 95 0.09 15.38 -12.75
N LYS A 96 -0.35 15.64 -13.98
CA LYS A 96 0.57 15.79 -15.11
C LYS A 96 1.34 17.09 -14.93
N ASN A 97 2.66 17.05 -15.10
CA ASN A 97 3.49 18.22 -14.96
C ASN A 97 3.45 19.05 -16.25
N GLU A 98 3.58 20.37 -16.10
CA GLU A 98 3.83 21.25 -17.24
C GLU A 98 5.25 20.99 -17.79
N PRO A 99 5.39 20.63 -19.07
CA PRO A 99 6.70 20.41 -19.68
C PRO A 99 7.51 21.71 -19.66
N ASP A 100 8.74 21.66 -19.13
CA ASP A 100 9.64 22.81 -19.09
C ASP A 100 11.07 22.35 -19.41
N PRO A 101 11.57 22.59 -20.64
CA PRO A 101 12.92 22.21 -21.02
C PRO A 101 13.99 23.09 -20.35
N ASN A 102 13.63 24.25 -19.78
CA ASN A 102 14.55 25.18 -19.12
C ASN A 102 14.61 24.98 -17.60
N ALA A 103 13.71 24.18 -17.03
CA ALA A 103 13.76 23.79 -15.63
C ALA A 103 15.05 23.02 -15.31
N THR A 104 15.45 23.02 -14.04
CA THR A 104 16.62 22.27 -13.56
C THR A 104 16.19 21.29 -12.45
N PRO A 105 16.10 19.97 -12.73
CA PRO A 105 16.28 19.32 -14.04
C PRO A 105 15.12 19.61 -15.01
N PRO A 106 15.30 19.41 -16.34
CA PRO A 106 14.24 19.58 -17.32
C PRO A 106 13.03 18.69 -17.01
N ILE A 107 11.83 19.22 -17.20
CA ILE A 107 10.57 18.50 -16.99
C ILE A 107 10.10 17.97 -18.35
N PRO A 108 10.09 16.64 -18.58
CA PRO A 108 9.70 16.07 -19.85
C PRO A 108 8.18 16.00 -20.01
N GLU A 109 7.71 15.86 -21.26
CA GLU A 109 6.29 15.80 -21.64
C GLU A 109 5.48 14.72 -20.89
N ASN A 110 6.10 13.56 -20.66
CA ASN A 110 5.47 12.40 -20.00
C ASN A 110 5.90 12.29 -18.53
N SER A 111 5.90 13.41 -17.81
CA SER A 111 6.16 13.44 -16.37
C SER A 111 4.91 13.76 -15.56
N TRP A 112 4.82 13.11 -14.41
CA TRP A 112 3.73 13.22 -13.48
C TRP A 112 4.26 13.38 -12.06
N THR A 113 3.51 14.07 -11.22
CA THR A 113 3.69 14.04 -9.78
C THR A 113 2.58 13.22 -9.15
N MET A 114 2.95 12.18 -8.41
CA MET A 114 2.05 11.46 -7.52
C MET A 114 2.11 12.08 -6.12
N LYS A 115 0.96 12.46 -5.58
CA LYS A 115 0.81 12.94 -4.20
C LYS A 115 0.08 11.90 -3.37
N VAL A 116 0.57 11.64 -2.17
CA VAL A 116 0.04 10.62 -1.26
C VAL A 116 -0.31 11.22 0.09
N LEU A 117 -1.50 10.84 0.58
CA LEU A 117 -1.99 11.09 1.92
C LEU A 117 -2.49 9.77 2.52
N ILE A 118 -2.38 9.62 3.84
CA ILE A 118 -3.09 8.57 4.60
C ILE A 118 -4.04 9.30 5.53
N ASP A 119 -5.33 9.02 5.46
CA ASP A 119 -6.40 9.71 6.21
C ASP A 119 -6.33 11.24 6.10
N GLY A 120 -5.90 11.74 4.95
CA GLY A 120 -5.78 13.18 4.69
C GLY A 120 -4.55 13.85 5.31
N VAL A 121 -3.61 13.09 5.88
CA VAL A 121 -2.35 13.60 6.46
C VAL A 121 -1.12 13.00 5.78
N ASN A 122 0.04 13.62 6.01
CA ASN A 122 1.32 13.17 5.48
C ASN A 122 1.67 11.78 6.06
N PRO A 123 2.03 10.79 5.22
CA PRO A 123 2.39 9.45 5.68
C PRO A 123 3.57 9.38 6.69
N LEU A 124 4.45 10.38 6.74
CA LEU A 124 5.59 10.45 7.67
C LEU A 124 5.34 11.35 8.88
N ASP A 125 4.34 12.22 8.80
CA ASP A 125 4.03 13.20 9.85
C ASP A 125 2.51 13.43 9.93
N PRO A 126 1.82 12.75 10.85
CA PRO A 126 0.36 12.89 11.01
C PRO A 126 -0.10 14.29 11.44
N SER A 127 0.81 15.17 11.90
CA SER A 127 0.48 16.56 12.22
C SER A 127 0.48 17.47 10.99
N ASN A 128 1.01 16.99 9.86
CA ASN A 128 1.18 17.73 8.63
C ASN A 128 0.16 17.26 7.57
N LYS A 129 -0.50 18.20 6.90
CA LYS A 129 -1.42 17.91 5.79
C LYS A 129 -0.77 17.99 4.41
N THR A 130 0.51 18.36 4.34
CA THR A 130 1.26 18.44 3.10
C THR A 130 1.47 17.01 2.56
N PRO A 131 1.00 16.69 1.34
CA PRO A 131 1.17 15.35 0.80
C PRO A 131 2.63 14.99 0.58
N MET A 132 2.96 13.72 0.78
CA MET A 132 4.20 13.17 0.25
C MET A 132 4.13 13.18 -1.28
N SER A 133 5.21 13.60 -1.95
CA SER A 133 5.24 13.74 -3.41
C SER A 133 6.32 12.85 -4.02
N PHE A 134 5.98 12.20 -5.13
CA PHE A 134 6.87 11.36 -5.92
C PHE A 134 6.81 11.80 -7.38
N ASN A 135 7.96 11.80 -8.04
CA ASN A 135 8.02 11.97 -9.49
C ASN A 135 7.79 10.62 -10.16
N VAL A 136 6.95 10.62 -11.18
CA VAL A 136 6.64 9.46 -12.00
C VAL A 136 6.91 9.85 -13.45
N THR A 137 7.95 9.28 -14.01
CA THR A 137 8.42 9.57 -15.37
C THR A 137 8.30 8.35 -16.25
N PHE A 138 7.92 8.57 -17.51
CA PHE A 138 7.87 7.52 -18.52
C PHE A 138 8.77 7.88 -19.70
N ASP A 139 9.40 6.87 -20.27
CA ASP A 139 10.09 7.00 -21.55
C ASP A 139 9.11 7.08 -22.73
N ALA A 140 9.64 7.22 -23.95
CA ALA A 140 8.83 7.28 -25.17
C ALA A 140 8.09 5.97 -25.49
N SER A 141 8.50 4.84 -24.91
CA SER A 141 7.83 3.54 -25.05
C SER A 141 6.72 3.32 -24.01
N GLY A 142 6.56 4.24 -23.06
CA GLY A 142 5.60 4.15 -21.97
C GLY A 142 6.09 3.31 -20.79
N GLN A 143 7.38 2.99 -20.73
CA GLN A 143 7.99 2.33 -19.57
C GLN A 143 8.32 3.38 -18.50
N MET A 144 8.04 3.06 -17.23
CA MET A 144 8.41 3.92 -16.10
C MET A 144 9.93 3.89 -15.89
N THR A 145 10.52 5.07 -15.71
CA THR A 145 11.98 5.27 -15.56
C THR A 145 12.32 6.13 -14.37
#